data_AF-A0A1H3ILS6-F1
#
_entry.id   AF-A0A1H3ILS6-F1
#
_cell.length_a   1.000
_cell.length_b   1.000
_cell.length_c   1.000
_cell.angle_alpha   90.00
_cell.angle_beta   90.00
_cell.angle_gamma   90.00
#
_symmetry.space_group_name_H-M   'P 1'
#
loop_
_entity.id
_entity.type
_entity.pdbx_description
1 polymer ?
#
loop_
_entity_poly.entity_id
_entity_poly.type
_entity_poly.pdbx_seq_one_letter_code
_entity_poly.pdbx_strand_id
1 'polypeptide(L)'
;MSEKKPKRPHFVYTLLVEVGRKTGDGLPEEATGAALMCYASGVDEDEAVRETVAVLKTADLNVLEVTGYGSLEEREDEGHDIEVDERKMMARALRENSVVVAQTTVFREGDEGMPADDDGDGDD
;
A
#
# COMPACT_ATOMS: atom_id res chain seq x y z
N MET A 1 -30.32 23.76 11.56
CA MET A 1 -29.74 22.44 11.24
C MET A 1 -28.63 22.72 10.25
N SER A 2 -27.37 22.43 10.60
CA SER A 2 -26.23 22.85 9.78
C SER A 2 -26.21 22.04 8.48
N GLU A 3 -26.43 22.71 7.34
CA GLU A 3 -26.31 22.13 6.01
C GLU A 3 -24.88 21.60 5.83
N LYS A 4 -24.74 20.28 5.96
CA LYS A 4 -23.47 19.59 5.76
C LYS A 4 -23.19 19.67 4.25
N LYS A 5 -22.30 20.59 3.85
CA LYS A 5 -21.78 20.68 2.48
C LYS A 5 -21.52 19.27 1.94
N PRO A 6 -21.88 18.97 0.68
CA PRO A 6 -21.65 17.64 0.12
C PRO A 6 -20.16 17.32 0.30
N LYS A 7 -19.86 16.30 1.10
CA LYS A 7 -18.49 15.79 1.19
C LYS A 7 -18.11 15.39 -0.22
N ARG A 8 -16.97 15.89 -0.73
CA ARG A 8 -16.41 15.38 -1.98
C ARG A 8 -16.31 13.86 -1.84
N PRO A 9 -16.65 13.08 -2.87
CA PRO A 9 -16.46 11.64 -2.80
C PRO A 9 -14.96 11.40 -2.56
N HIS A 10 -14.64 10.78 -1.43
CA HIS A 10 -13.32 10.20 -1.25
C HIS A 10 -13.37 8.84 -1.93
N PHE A 11 -12.28 8.49 -2.58
CA PHE A 11 -12.01 7.19 -3.15
C PHE A 11 -10.96 6.49 -2.30
N VAL A 12 -10.76 5.21 -2.56
CA VAL A 12 -9.70 4.43 -1.96
C VAL A 12 -8.77 3.96 -3.07
N TYR A 13 -7.50 4.32 -2.92
CA TYR A 13 -6.44 4.03 -3.87
C TYR A 13 -5.56 2.92 -3.34
N THR A 14 -5.11 2.06 -4.24
CA THR A 14 -4.06 1.09 -3.94
C THR A 14 -2.71 1.72 -4.25
N LEU A 15 -1.85 1.85 -3.25
CA LEU A 15 -0.52 2.44 -3.39
C LEU A 15 0.53 1.42 -2.93
N LEU A 16 1.54 1.17 -3.75
CA LEU A 16 2.75 0.48 -3.32
C LEU A 16 3.78 1.52 -2.88
N VAL A 17 4.22 1.42 -1.64
CA VAL A 17 5.19 2.35 -1.07
C VAL A 17 6.46 1.59 -0.75
N GLU A 18 7.56 1.97 -1.36
CA GLU A 18 8.88 1.45 -1.00
C GLU A 18 9.50 2.33 0.07
N VAL A 19 9.98 1.69 1.13
CA VAL A 19 10.68 2.34 2.23
C VAL A 19 12.08 1.76 2.38
N GLY A 20 13.06 2.62 2.64
CA GLY A 20 14.43 2.22 2.95
C GLY A 20 14.65 2.07 4.44
N ARG A 21 15.73 1.38 4.82
CA ARG A 21 16.18 1.30 6.21
C ARG A 21 16.43 2.69 6.80
N LYS A 22 15.91 2.93 8.00
CA LYS A 22 16.21 4.11 8.83
C LYS A 22 16.19 3.74 10.32
N THR A 23 17.01 4.41 11.12
CA THR A 23 16.99 4.22 12.58
C THR A 23 15.59 4.53 13.14
N GLY A 24 14.98 3.54 13.80
CA GLY A 24 13.64 3.68 14.38
C GLY A 24 12.48 3.44 13.42
N ASP A 25 12.74 2.89 12.22
CA ASP A 25 11.73 2.53 11.22
C ASP A 25 10.78 1.40 11.63
N GLY A 26 11.13 0.64 12.67
CA GLY A 26 10.36 -0.54 13.11
C GLY A 26 10.46 -1.73 12.16
N LEU A 27 11.33 -1.68 11.14
CA LEU A 27 11.62 -2.82 10.28
C LEU A 27 12.43 -3.86 11.07
N PRO A 28 12.23 -5.17 10.78
CA PRO A 28 12.98 -6.23 11.46
C PRO A 28 14.48 -6.07 11.29
N GLU A 29 15.26 -6.63 12.21
CA GLU A 29 16.72 -6.68 12.09
C GLU A 29 17.12 -7.30 10.72
N GLU A 30 18.23 -6.84 10.15
CA GLU A 30 18.75 -7.31 8.84
C GLU A 30 17.93 -6.91 7.59
N ALA A 31 16.75 -6.31 7.74
CA ALA A 31 16.07 -5.65 6.61
C ALA A 31 16.92 -4.54 5.98
N THR A 32 16.87 -4.35 4.67
CA THR A 32 17.43 -3.18 3.96
C THR A 32 16.36 -2.17 3.59
N GLY A 33 15.09 -2.58 3.64
CA GLY A 33 13.91 -1.79 3.34
C GLY A 33 12.65 -2.65 3.36
N ALA A 34 11.53 -2.13 2.87
CA ALA A 34 10.32 -2.89 2.65
C ALA A 34 9.45 -2.26 1.56
N ALA A 35 8.66 -3.08 0.88
CA ALA A 35 7.50 -2.65 0.10
C ALA A 35 6.23 -2.78 0.95
N LEU A 36 5.44 -1.71 1.01
CA LEU A 36 4.18 -1.61 1.74
C LEU A 36 3.04 -1.43 0.75
N MET A 37 2.20 -2.43 0.61
CA MET A 37 0.93 -2.27 -0.10
C MET A 37 -0.05 -1.56 0.83
N CYS A 38 -0.45 -0.36 0.44
CA CYS A 38 -1.29 0.53 1.24
C CYS A 38 -2.63 0.79 0.52
N TYR A 39 -3.72 0.77 1.27
CA TYR A 39 -4.99 1.37 0.84
C TYR A 39 -5.13 2.74 1.48
N ALA A 40 -5.14 3.77 0.65
CA ALA A 40 -5.17 5.16 1.08
C ALA A 40 -6.46 5.83 0.61
N SER A 41 -7.15 6.52 1.52
CA SER A 41 -8.28 7.35 1.15
C SER A 41 -7.82 8.71 0.61
N GLY A 42 -8.41 9.20 -0.47
CA GLY A 42 -8.15 10.53 -1.01
C GLY A 42 -9.27 11.00 -1.94
N VAL A 43 -9.35 12.29 -2.22
CA VAL A 43 -10.26 12.85 -3.24
C VAL A 43 -9.74 12.60 -4.67
N ASP A 44 -8.43 12.45 -4.80
CA ASP A 44 -7.69 12.10 -6.01
C ASP A 44 -6.44 11.30 -5.62
N GLU A 45 -5.79 10.66 -6.61
CA GLU A 45 -4.61 9.83 -6.38
C GLU A 45 -3.44 10.66 -5.82
N ASP A 46 -3.21 11.87 -6.35
CA ASP A 46 -2.14 12.76 -5.88
C ASP A 46 -2.32 13.16 -4.40
N GLU A 47 -3.55 13.41 -3.95
CA GLU A 47 -3.87 13.62 -2.53
C GLU A 47 -3.58 12.35 -1.71
N ALA A 48 -4.04 11.19 -2.16
CA ALA A 48 -3.80 9.92 -1.45
C ALA A 48 -2.30 9.63 -1.31
N VAL A 49 -1.50 9.89 -2.35
CA VAL A 49 -0.04 9.78 -2.33
C VAL A 49 0.57 10.74 -1.33
N ARG A 50 0.21 12.04 -1.38
CA ARG A 50 0.75 13.06 -0.47
C ARG A 50 0.45 12.76 0.99
N GLU A 51 -0.78 12.38 1.30
CA GLU A 51 -1.20 12.02 2.66
C GLU A 51 -0.49 10.76 3.13
N THR A 52 -0.33 9.75 2.27
CA THR A 52 0.42 8.53 2.58
C THR A 52 1.87 8.83 2.93
N VAL A 53 2.55 9.65 2.12
CA VAL A 53 3.92 10.08 2.41
C VAL A 53 4.00 10.83 3.75
N ALA A 54 3.04 11.70 4.05
CA ALA A 54 3.00 12.46 5.30
C ALA A 54 2.81 11.56 6.53
N VAL A 55 1.90 10.58 6.44
CA VAL A 55 1.64 9.60 7.51
C VAL A 55 2.87 8.73 7.77
N LEU A 56 3.48 8.16 6.72
CA LEU A 56 4.64 7.28 6.86
C LEU A 56 5.87 8.03 7.41
N LYS A 57 6.07 9.29 6.99
CA LYS A 57 7.12 10.14 7.56
C LYS A 57 6.89 10.44 9.05
N THR A 58 5.63 10.61 9.46
CA THR A 58 5.26 10.78 10.88
C THR A 58 5.52 9.50 11.68
N ALA A 59 5.47 8.34 11.03
CA ALA A 59 5.84 7.04 11.60
C ALA A 59 7.35 6.72 11.50
N ASP A 60 8.19 7.72 11.25
CA ASP A 60 9.65 7.58 11.13
C ASP A 60 10.17 6.69 9.98
N LEU A 61 9.32 6.30 9.03
CA LEU A 61 9.70 5.53 7.85
C LEU A 61 10.38 6.39 6.78
N ASN A 62 11.38 5.84 6.11
CA ASN A 62 12.09 6.51 5.01
C ASN A 62 11.47 6.13 3.65
N VAL A 63 10.46 6.89 3.21
CA VAL A 63 9.80 6.67 1.92
C VAL A 63 10.77 6.97 0.76
N LEU A 64 10.97 5.97 -0.11
CA LEU A 64 11.82 6.05 -1.30
C LEU A 64 10.97 6.35 -2.54
N GLU A 65 9.97 5.52 -2.79
CA GLU A 65 9.10 5.60 -3.97
C GLU A 65 7.64 5.29 -3.59
N VAL A 66 6.71 5.89 -4.31
CA VAL A 66 5.28 5.59 -4.20
C VAL A 66 4.72 5.38 -5.61
N THR A 67 4.10 4.23 -5.81
CA THR A 67 3.49 3.81 -7.08
C THR A 67 2.00 3.61 -6.89
N GLY A 68 1.19 4.29 -7.71
CA GLY A 68 -0.27 4.16 -7.72
C GLY A 68 -0.74 3.01 -8.62
N TYR A 69 -1.67 2.21 -8.11
CA TYR A 69 -2.36 1.14 -8.85
C TYR A 69 -3.84 1.48 -9.10
N GLY A 70 -4.19 2.77 -9.06
CA GLY A 70 -5.55 3.23 -9.27
C GLY A 70 -6.49 3.02 -8.07
N SER A 71 -7.73 3.46 -8.27
CA SER A 71 -8.82 3.33 -7.30
C SER A 71 -9.46 1.95 -7.30
N LEU A 72 -10.21 1.64 -6.23
CA LEU A 72 -11.05 0.44 -6.16
C LEU A 72 -11.97 0.31 -7.38
N GLU A 73 -12.63 1.40 -7.80
CA GLU A 73 -13.54 1.37 -8.95
C GLU A 73 -12.81 1.06 -10.26
N GLU A 74 -11.61 1.63 -10.46
CA GLU A 74 -10.80 1.33 -11.65
C GLU A 74 -10.38 -0.13 -11.69
N ARG A 75 -9.92 -0.68 -10.55
CA ARG A 75 -9.54 -2.09 -10.46
C ARG A 75 -10.73 -3.03 -10.69
N GLU A 76 -11.92 -2.67 -10.21
CA GLU A 76 -13.15 -3.42 -10.48
C GLU A 76 -13.54 -3.37 -11.96
N ASP A 77 -13.37 -2.22 -12.63
CA ASP A 77 -13.66 -2.05 -14.06
C ASP A 77 -12.66 -2.82 -14.94
N GLU A 78 -11.39 -2.87 -14.54
CA GLU A 78 -10.35 -3.70 -15.16
C GLU A 78 -10.56 -5.21 -14.94
N GLY A 79 -11.57 -5.59 -14.14
CA GLY A 79 -11.95 -6.99 -13.89
C GLY A 79 -11.06 -7.69 -12.87
N HIS A 80 -10.39 -6.95 -11.98
CA HIS A 80 -9.60 -7.54 -10.90
C HIS A 80 -10.55 -8.13 -9.84
N ASP A 81 -10.32 -9.39 -9.48
CA ASP A 81 -11.03 -10.01 -8.36
C ASP A 81 -10.41 -9.50 -7.05
N ILE A 82 -11.16 -8.68 -6.32
CA ILE A 82 -10.73 -8.07 -5.06
C ILE A 82 -11.36 -8.86 -3.93
N GLU A 83 -10.51 -9.48 -3.11
CA GLU A 83 -10.99 -10.35 -2.06
C GLU A 83 -11.83 -9.59 -1.02
N VAL A 84 -12.73 -10.32 -0.35
CA VAL A 84 -13.63 -9.74 0.65
C VAL A 84 -12.86 -9.03 1.77
N ASP A 85 -11.72 -9.56 2.20
CA ASP A 85 -10.90 -8.96 3.25
C ASP A 85 -10.13 -7.72 2.77
N GLU A 86 -9.66 -7.69 1.52
CA GLU A 86 -9.12 -6.47 0.89
C GLU A 86 -10.19 -5.37 0.84
N ARG A 87 -11.40 -5.70 0.38
CA ARG A 87 -12.51 -4.73 0.32
C ARG A 87 -12.87 -4.20 1.71
N LYS A 88 -12.80 -5.02 2.77
CA LYS A 88 -12.99 -4.55 4.16
C LYS A 88 -11.90 -3.56 4.57
N MET A 89 -10.63 -3.84 4.25
CA MET A 89 -9.52 -2.94 4.55
C MET A 89 -9.64 -1.62 3.77
N MET A 90 -10.02 -1.68 2.50
CA MET A 90 -10.29 -0.51 1.67
C MET A 90 -11.46 0.33 2.23
N ALA A 91 -12.58 -0.32 2.58
CA ALA A 91 -13.72 0.35 3.19
C ALA A 91 -13.36 0.97 4.55
N ARG A 92 -12.45 0.34 5.30
CA ARG A 92 -11.91 0.87 6.54
C ARG A 92 -11.11 2.14 6.30
N ALA A 93 -10.14 2.11 5.37
CA ALA A 93 -9.34 3.26 4.97
C ALA A 93 -10.23 4.45 4.58
N LEU A 94 -11.26 4.18 3.75
CA LEU A 94 -12.21 5.19 3.31
C LEU A 94 -13.04 5.78 4.46
N ARG A 95 -13.57 4.94 5.35
CA ARG A 95 -14.41 5.37 6.48
C ARG A 95 -13.62 6.21 7.50
N GLU A 96 -12.38 5.81 7.78
CA GLU A 96 -11.54 6.43 8.80
C GLU A 96 -10.69 7.59 8.24
N ASN A 97 -10.75 7.84 6.93
CA ASN A 97 -9.89 8.78 6.23
C ASN A 97 -8.41 8.52 6.57
N SER A 98 -8.01 7.25 6.48
CA SER A 98 -6.72 6.76 6.95
C SER A 98 -6.00 5.96 5.88
N VAL A 99 -4.71 5.73 6.11
CA VAL A 99 -3.88 4.80 5.33
C VAL A 99 -3.84 3.46 6.05
N VAL A 100 -4.17 2.38 5.35
CA VAL A 100 -4.14 1.00 5.89
C VAL A 100 -3.08 0.22 5.14
N VAL A 101 -2.08 -0.31 5.85
CA VAL A 101 -1.10 -1.24 5.28
C VAL A 101 -1.74 -2.62 5.19
N ALA A 102 -1.91 -3.11 3.96
CA ALA A 102 -2.53 -4.39 3.64
C ALA A 102 -1.50 -5.53 3.63
N GLN A 103 -0.32 -5.27 3.08
CA GLN A 103 0.77 -6.23 2.99
C GLN A 103 2.12 -5.52 3.19
N THR A 104 3.04 -6.20 3.86
CA THR A 104 4.42 -5.74 4.04
C THR A 104 5.37 -6.82 3.53
N THR A 105 6.18 -6.47 2.54
CA THR A 105 7.23 -7.33 1.99
C THR A 105 8.58 -6.72 2.37
N VAL A 106 9.33 -7.40 3.23
CA VAL A 106 10.60 -6.88 3.75
C VAL A 106 11.74 -7.26 2.82
N PHE A 107 12.55 -6.28 2.42
CA PHE A 107 13.77 -6.50 1.64
C PHE A 107 14.93 -6.87 2.58
N ARG A 108 15.73 -7.87 2.20
CA ARG A 108 16.91 -8.33 2.95
C ARG A 108 18.13 -8.43 2.03
N GLU A 109 19.34 -8.37 2.57
CA GLU A 109 20.55 -8.69 1.80
C GLU A 109 20.43 -10.11 1.21
N GLY A 110 20.46 -10.24 -0.12
CA GLY A 110 20.31 -11.51 -0.85
C GLY A 110 18.97 -11.73 -1.55
N ASP A 111 17.99 -10.83 -1.40
CA ASP A 111 16.71 -10.88 -2.16
C ASP A 111 16.88 -10.41 -3.63
N GLU A 112 18.08 -9.95 -3.99
CA GLU A 112 18.50 -9.64 -5.36
C GLU A 112 18.64 -10.94 -6.19
N GLY A 113 17.52 -11.48 -6.65
CA GLY A 113 17.50 -12.43 -7.76
C GLY A 113 17.23 -13.88 -7.40
N MET A 114 16.15 -14.18 -6.67
CA MET A 114 15.55 -15.51 -6.76
C MET A 114 14.67 -15.55 -8.01
N PRO A 115 15.08 -16.14 -9.15
CA PRO A 115 14.09 -16.65 -10.08
C PRO A 115 13.21 -17.60 -9.26
N ALA A 116 11.88 -17.49 -9.37
CA ALA A 116 10.99 -18.52 -8.89
C ALA A 116 11.52 -19.84 -9.47
N ASP A 117 11.98 -20.74 -8.61
CA ASP A 117 12.43 -22.07 -8.99
C ASP A 117 11.29 -22.69 -9.82
N ASP A 118 11.46 -22.68 -11.15
CA ASP A 118 10.70 -23.49 -12.09
C ASP A 118 10.99 -24.92 -11.67
N ASP A 119 9.99 -25.55 -11.02
CA ASP A 119 9.99 -26.94 -10.58
C ASP A 119 10.61 -27.82 -11.66
N GLY A 120 11.90 -28.12 -11.48
CA GLY A 120 12.62 -29.11 -12.26
C GLY A 120 11.97 -30.46 -11.97
N ASP A 121 11.12 -30.88 -12.89
CA ASP A 121 10.55 -32.22 -13.01
C ASP A 121 11.66 -33.26 -12.82
N GLY A 122 11.74 -33.75 -11.58
CA GLY A 122 12.66 -34.80 -11.16
C GLY A 122 12.04 -36.14 -11.48
N ASP A 123 12.51 -36.72 -12.59
CA ASP A 123 12.34 -38.10 -13.02
C ASP A 123 12.60 -39.08 -11.84
N ASP A 124 11.57 -39.83 -11.42
CA ASP A 124 11.62 -41.24 -10.99
C ASP A 124 10.24 -41.92 -11.18
#